data_AF-A0A2N8LWU0-F1
#
_entry.id   AF-A0A2N8LWU0-F1
#
_cell.length_a   1.000
_cell.length_b   1.000
_cell.length_c   1.000
_cell.angle_alpha   90.00
_cell.angle_beta   90.00
_cell.angle_gamma   90.00
#
_symmetry.space_group_name_H-M   'P 1'
#
loop_
_entity.id
_entity.type
_entity.pdbx_description
1 polymer ?
#
loop_
_entity_poly.entity_id
_entity_poly.type
_entity_poly.pdbx_seq_one_letter_code
_entity_poly.pdbx_strand_id
1 'polypeptide(L)'
;MHVGRILNSHKRCEDILLRYASGNIMLAILPATSASGARAVAERLLSHFKQPLQMDEFQIEVPLRVGVHTSQDNRQITANRLVNDTVKLLRQPASHDAILLSPQTQTLLANSTQASTEPDIVNELLQQQQDNSASAFIDTLMPALTAMAEEDRMVLVDRLLDLSTRTPSRLACQ
;
A
#
# COMPACT_ATOMS: atom_id res chain seq x y z
N MET A 1 -19.35 -7.67 9.09
CA MET A 1 -18.13 -7.52 9.93
C MET A 1 -16.83 -7.90 9.19
N HIS A 2 -16.88 -8.67 8.09
CA HIS A 2 -15.70 -9.21 7.39
C HIS A 2 -14.83 -8.17 6.65
N VAL A 3 -15.45 -7.28 5.86
CA VAL A 3 -14.73 -6.25 5.08
C VAL A 3 -13.84 -5.38 5.99
N GLY A 4 -14.37 -4.92 7.11
CA GLY A 4 -13.60 -4.08 8.04
C GLY A 4 -12.40 -4.79 8.66
N ARG A 5 -12.49 -6.11 8.90
CA ARG A 5 -11.36 -6.90 9.39
C ARG A 5 -10.25 -6.98 8.36
N ILE A 6 -10.61 -7.27 7.10
CA ILE A 6 -9.66 -7.32 5.98
C ILE A 6 -8.98 -5.96 5.80
N LEU A 7 -9.74 -4.85 5.82
CA LEU A 7 -9.14 -3.52 5.71
C LEU A 7 -8.19 -3.23 6.88
N ASN A 8 -8.54 -3.66 8.10
CA ASN A 8 -7.73 -3.42 9.28
C ASN A 8 -6.43 -4.23 9.30
N SER A 9 -6.42 -5.43 8.70
CA SER A 9 -5.23 -6.29 8.61
C SER A 9 -4.28 -5.91 7.47
N HIS A 10 -4.72 -5.06 6.52
CA HIS A 10 -3.92 -4.67 5.35
C HIS A 10 -3.59 -3.17 5.30
N LYS A 11 -4.00 -2.38 6.29
CA LYS A 11 -3.55 -0.99 6.49
C LYS A 11 -2.30 -0.94 7.38
N ARG A 12 -1.57 0.16 7.38
CA ARG A 12 -0.48 0.39 8.35
C ARG A 12 -1.07 0.72 9.73
N CYS A 13 -0.23 0.69 10.77
CA CYS A 13 -0.70 0.97 12.13
C CYS A 13 -1.21 2.41 12.29
N GLU A 14 -0.55 3.36 11.64
CA GLU A 14 -0.84 4.79 11.65
C GLU A 14 -2.04 5.20 10.78
N ASP A 15 -2.48 4.33 9.86
CA ASP A 15 -3.66 4.58 9.04
C ASP A 15 -4.92 4.46 9.91
N ILE A 16 -5.89 5.37 9.73
CA ILE A 16 -7.11 5.40 10.52
C ILE A 16 -8.27 4.84 9.69
N LEU A 17 -8.99 3.86 10.23
CA LEU A 17 -10.15 3.25 9.58
C LEU A 17 -11.43 3.60 10.34
N LEU A 18 -12.36 4.27 9.66
CA LEU A 18 -13.63 4.71 10.23
C LEU A 18 -14.80 4.17 9.41
N ARG A 19 -15.92 3.88 10.08
CA ARG A 19 -17.19 3.57 9.41
C ARG A 19 -17.99 4.87 9.27
N TYR A 20 -18.37 5.22 8.04
CA TYR A 20 -19.23 6.38 7.80
C TYR A 20 -20.69 6.03 8.14
N ALA A 21 -21.45 7.01 8.62
CA ALA A 21 -22.75 6.83 9.28
C ALA A 21 -23.78 5.98 8.49
N SER A 22 -23.70 5.93 7.16
CA SER A 22 -24.59 5.12 6.32
C SER A 22 -24.27 3.62 6.30
N GLY A 23 -23.32 3.14 7.11
CA GLY A 23 -23.00 1.72 7.29
C GLY A 23 -22.24 1.04 6.14
N ASN A 24 -22.45 1.50 4.91
CA ASN A 24 -21.93 0.90 3.67
C ASN A 24 -20.64 1.56 3.15
N ILE A 25 -20.16 2.62 3.81
CA ILE A 25 -18.94 3.33 3.44
C ILE A 25 -17.93 3.20 4.57
N MET A 26 -16.73 2.76 4.23
CA MET A 26 -15.57 2.75 5.11
C MET A 26 -14.57 3.80 4.62
N LEU A 27 -14.03 4.59 5.55
CA LEU A 27 -13.06 5.64 5.27
C LEU A 27 -11.71 5.21 5.82
N ALA A 28 -10.73 5.09 4.93
CA ALA A 28 -9.33 4.92 5.30
C ALA A 28 -8.62 6.27 5.15
N ILE A 29 -8.10 6.81 6.24
CA ILE A 29 -7.29 8.02 6.26
C ILE A 29 -5.83 7.58 6.29
N LEU A 30 -5.06 8.02 5.29
CA LEU A 30 -3.67 7.64 5.07
C LEU A 30 -2.77 8.86 5.31
N PRO A 31 -2.22 9.07 6.53
CA PRO A 31 -1.34 10.19 6.81
C PRO A 31 -0.07 10.14 5.94
N ALA A 32 0.47 11.31 5.58
CA ALA A 32 1.74 11.45 4.84
C ALA A 32 1.87 10.54 3.62
N THR A 33 0.74 10.28 2.93
CA THR A 33 0.70 9.33 1.81
C THR A 33 0.53 10.10 0.50
N SER A 34 1.43 9.85 -0.45
CA SER A 34 1.38 10.45 -1.78
C SER A 34 0.17 9.96 -2.58
N ALA A 35 -0.12 10.64 -3.70
CA ALA A 35 -1.18 10.22 -4.62
C ALA A 35 -0.93 8.82 -5.20
N SER A 36 0.33 8.51 -5.54
CA SER A 36 0.77 7.18 -6.00
C SER A 36 0.58 6.12 -4.92
N GLY A 37 1.05 6.40 -3.69
CA GLY A 37 0.88 5.50 -2.55
C GLY A 37 -0.59 5.22 -2.22
N ALA A 38 -1.43 6.26 -2.22
CA ALA A 38 -2.86 6.11 -1.95
C ALA A 38 -3.56 5.27 -3.01
N ARG A 39 -3.18 5.43 -4.29
CA ARG A 39 -3.67 4.60 -5.39
C ARG A 39 -3.21 3.14 -5.24
N ALA A 40 -1.94 2.90 -4.93
CA ALA A 40 -1.41 1.56 -4.73
C ALA A 40 -2.11 0.84 -3.56
N VAL A 41 -2.41 1.56 -2.47
CA VAL A 41 -3.22 1.02 -1.36
C VAL A 41 -4.63 0.66 -1.84
N ALA A 42 -5.29 1.52 -2.62
CA ALA A 42 -6.61 1.23 -3.17
C ALA A 42 -6.62 -0.02 -4.07
N GLU A 43 -5.62 -0.16 -4.95
CA GLU A 43 -5.44 -1.32 -5.83
C GLU A 43 -5.20 -2.60 -5.02
N ARG A 44 -4.32 -2.54 -4.02
CA ARG A 44 -4.05 -3.66 -3.11
C ARG A 44 -5.30 -4.08 -2.35
N LEU A 45 -6.04 -3.13 -1.76
CA LEU A 45 -7.27 -3.44 -1.05
C LEU A 45 -8.30 -4.09 -1.96
N LEU A 46 -8.51 -3.55 -3.17
CA LEU A 46 -9.44 -4.11 -4.13
C LEU A 46 -9.04 -5.53 -4.58
N SER A 47 -7.74 -5.83 -4.67
CA SER A 47 -7.25 -7.16 -5.04
C SER A 47 -7.73 -8.28 -4.10
N HIS A 48 -7.91 -7.98 -2.81
CA HIS A 48 -8.43 -8.93 -1.82
C HIS A 48 -9.93 -9.22 -1.98
N PHE A 49 -10.65 -8.40 -2.72
CA PHE A 49 -12.08 -8.58 -3.00
C PHE A 49 -12.37 -9.07 -4.42
N LYS A 50 -11.32 -9.45 -5.18
CA LYS A 50 -11.48 -10.11 -6.48
C LYS A 50 -12.02 -11.53 -6.36
N GLN A 51 -11.81 -12.17 -5.20
CA GLN A 51 -12.37 -13.49 -4.91
C GLN A 51 -13.62 -13.33 -4.04
N PRO A 52 -14.64 -14.19 -4.21
CA PRO A 52 -15.79 -14.21 -3.33
C PRO A 52 -15.37 -14.38 -1.87
N LEU A 53 -16.01 -13.62 -0.98
CA LEU A 53 -15.82 -13.77 0.45
C LEU A 53 -16.47 -15.07 0.91
N GLN A 54 -15.68 -15.93 1.54
CA GLN A 54 -16.19 -17.14 2.20
C GLN A 54 -16.84 -16.74 3.53
N MET A 55 -18.12 -17.04 3.66
CA MET A 55 -18.92 -16.83 4.87
C MET A 55 -19.63 -18.14 5.19
N ASP A 56 -19.01 -18.95 6.06
CA ASP A 56 -19.44 -20.31 6.38
C ASP A 56 -19.56 -21.17 5.11
N GLU A 57 -20.75 -21.63 4.73
CA GLU A 57 -20.99 -22.34 3.46
C GLU A 57 -21.22 -21.45 2.23
N PHE A 58 -21.33 -20.12 2.40
CA PHE A 58 -21.71 -19.20 1.33
C PHE A 58 -20.50 -18.50 0.71
N GLN A 59 -20.55 -18.35 -0.61
CA GLN A 59 -19.61 -17.52 -1.38
C GLN A 59 -20.32 -16.24 -1.79
N ILE A 60 -19.89 -15.11 -1.23
CA ILE A 60 -20.53 -13.82 -1.47
C ILE A 60 -19.59 -12.94 -2.30
N GLU A 61 -20.03 -12.59 -3.50
CA GLU A 61 -19.42 -11.52 -4.27
C GLU A 61 -19.76 -10.17 -3.65
N VAL A 62 -18.73 -9.40 -3.31
CA VAL A 62 -18.92 -8.05 -2.76
C VAL A 62 -18.44 -7.04 -3.78
N PRO A 63 -19.36 -6.34 -4.48
CA PRO A 63 -18.99 -5.29 -5.40
C PRO A 63 -18.42 -4.11 -4.61
N LEU A 64 -17.10 -3.97 -4.61
CA LEU A 64 -16.40 -2.88 -3.94
C LEU A 64 -16.07 -1.78 -4.93
N ARG A 65 -16.25 -0.53 -4.48
CA ARG A 65 -15.71 0.65 -5.15
C ARG A 65 -14.88 1.45 -4.16
N VAL A 66 -13.72 1.92 -4.62
CA VAL A 66 -12.78 2.69 -3.81
C VAL A 66 -12.67 4.09 -4.40
N GLY A 67 -12.82 5.11 -3.56
CA GLY A 67 -12.64 6.51 -3.92
C GLY A 67 -11.36 7.03 -3.28
N VAL A 68 -10.44 7.55 -4.09
CA VAL A 68 -9.17 8.11 -3.63
C VAL A 68 -9.20 9.63 -3.79
N HIS A 69 -9.00 10.32 -2.67
CA HIS A 69 -8.85 11.77 -2.64
C HIS A 69 -7.61 12.10 -1.84
N THR A 70 -6.72 12.88 -2.45
CA THR A 70 -5.45 13.31 -1.86
C THR A 70 -5.42 14.82 -1.74
N SER A 71 -4.97 15.33 -0.59
CA SER A 71 -4.74 16.75 -0.36
C SER A 71 -3.23 17.03 -0.31
N GLN A 72 -2.77 18.07 -1.00
CA GLN A 72 -1.37 18.51 -0.96
C GLN A 72 -1.16 19.71 -0.02
N ASP A 73 -2.23 20.46 0.29
CA ASP A 73 -2.17 21.61 1.18
C ASP A 73 -3.22 21.51 2.29
N ASN A 74 -2.76 21.18 3.49
CA ASN A 74 -3.59 21.12 4.70
C ASN A 74 -4.04 22.51 5.19
N ARG A 75 -3.53 23.61 4.61
CA ARG A 75 -3.91 24.97 5.00
C ARG A 75 -5.27 25.39 4.42
N GLN A 76 -5.70 24.79 3.32
CA GLN A 76 -6.93 25.20 2.60
C GLN A 76 -8.06 24.17 2.65
N ILE A 77 -7.76 22.89 2.92
CA ILE A 77 -8.75 21.81 2.93
C ILE A 77 -8.91 21.28 4.36
N THR A 78 -10.12 21.39 4.91
CA THR A 78 -10.47 20.78 6.19
C THR A 78 -10.71 19.27 6.02
N ALA A 79 -10.46 18.49 7.07
CA ALA A 79 -10.73 17.05 7.08
C ALA A 79 -12.19 16.73 6.70
N ASN A 80 -13.16 17.52 7.19
CA ASN A 80 -14.57 17.38 6.83
C ASN A 80 -14.83 17.58 5.34
N ARG A 81 -14.15 18.55 4.70
CA ARG A 81 -14.29 18.77 3.26
C ARG A 81 -13.73 17.60 2.47
N LEU A 82 -12.53 17.11 2.85
CA LEU A 82 -11.90 15.96 2.21
C LEU A 82 -12.79 14.69 2.29
N VAL A 83 -13.35 14.43 3.48
CA VAL A 83 -14.29 13.31 3.70
C VAL A 83 -15.54 13.47 2.85
N ASN A 84 -16.18 14.64 2.89
CA ASN A 84 -17.41 14.90 2.15
C ASN A 84 -17.20 14.80 0.63
N ASP A 85 -16.08 15.30 0.13
CA ASP A 85 -15.77 15.25 -1.30
C ASP A 85 -15.42 13.82 -1.75
N THR A 86 -14.78 13.02 -0.89
CA THR A 86 -14.57 11.57 -1.13
C THR A 86 -15.90 10.81 -1.15
N VAL A 87 -16.82 11.10 -0.23
CA VAL A 87 -18.15 10.48 -0.21
C VAL A 87 -18.97 10.89 -1.44
N LYS A 88 -18.91 12.17 -1.85
CA LYS A 88 -19.55 12.64 -3.08
C LYS A 88 -19.01 11.93 -4.31
N LEU A 89 -17.69 11.76 -4.40
CA LEU A 89 -17.04 11.01 -5.48
C LEU A 89 -17.57 9.57 -5.56
N LEU A 90 -17.64 8.86 -4.42
CA LEU A 90 -18.17 7.50 -4.35
C LEU A 90 -19.64 7.36 -4.74
N ARG A 91 -20.44 8.42 -4.56
CA ARG A 91 -21.87 8.45 -4.90
C ARG A 91 -22.15 8.78 -6.37
N GLN A 92 -21.13 9.12 -7.17
CA GLN A 92 -21.34 9.42 -8.58
C GLN A 92 -21.84 8.17 -9.34
N PRO A 93 -22.89 8.32 -10.18
CA PRO A 93 -23.40 7.23 -10.98
C PRO A 93 -22.35 6.80 -12.03
N ALA A 94 -21.95 5.53 -11.91
CA ALA A 94 -21.14 4.70 -12.81
C ALA A 94 -20.08 5.37 -13.71
N SER A 95 -18.81 5.31 -13.26
CA SER A 95 -17.77 4.72 -14.11
C SER A 95 -17.68 3.23 -13.76
N HIS A 96 -17.36 2.37 -14.73
CA HIS A 96 -17.08 0.94 -14.50
C HIS A 96 -15.78 0.73 -13.69
N ASP A 97 -15.07 1.81 -13.39
CA ASP A 97 -13.86 1.76 -12.58
C ASP A 97 -14.16 1.44 -11.12
N ALA A 98 -13.53 0.37 -10.65
CA ALA A 98 -13.52 0.01 -9.25
C ALA A 98 -12.73 1.02 -8.38
N ILE A 99 -11.90 1.87 -9.00
CA ILE A 99 -11.14 2.93 -8.34
C ILE A 99 -11.46 4.28 -8.99
N LEU A 100 -12.13 5.15 -8.22
CA LEU A 100 -12.41 6.52 -8.60
C LEU A 100 -11.35 7.45 -8.02
N LEU A 101 -10.72 8.26 -8.85
CA LEU A 101 -9.72 9.23 -8.43
C LEU A 101 -10.33 10.63 -8.47
N SER A 102 -10.15 11.42 -7.39
CA SER A 102 -10.51 12.83 -7.41
C SER A 102 -9.72 13.58 -8.50
N PRO A 103 -10.23 14.69 -9.07
CA PRO A 103 -9.49 15.48 -10.07
C PRO A 103 -8.11 15.91 -9.57
N GLN A 104 -8.01 16.30 -8.29
CA GLN A 104 -6.74 16.65 -7.66
C GLN A 104 -5.76 15.46 -7.64
N THR A 105 -6.23 14.28 -7.25
CA THR A 105 -5.43 13.04 -7.27
C THR A 105 -4.95 12.70 -8.67
N GLN A 106 -5.79 12.87 -9.69
CA GLN A 106 -5.42 12.63 -11.09
C GLN A 106 -4.30 13.58 -11.54
N THR A 107 -4.42 14.88 -11.25
CA THR A 107 -3.39 15.88 -11.56
C THR A 107 -2.08 15.57 -10.85
N LEU A 108 -2.13 15.19 -9.57
CA LEU A 108 -0.94 14.84 -8.81
C LEU A 108 -0.24 13.61 -9.39
N LEU A 109 -1.01 12.58 -9.75
CA LEU A 109 -0.46 11.39 -10.40
C LEU A 109 0.21 11.73 -11.74
N ALA A 110 -0.46 12.52 -12.58
CA ALA A 110 0.09 12.94 -13.87
C ALA A 110 1.39 13.73 -13.73
N ASN A 111 1.48 14.60 -12.72
CA ASN A 111 2.67 15.38 -12.43
C ASN A 111 3.80 14.52 -11.85
N SER A 112 3.50 13.51 -11.02
CA SER A 112 4.51 12.58 -10.50
C SER A 112 5.13 11.71 -11.60
N THR A 113 4.38 11.34 -12.65
CA THR A 113 4.92 10.59 -13.78
C THR A 113 5.88 11.41 -14.65
N GLN A 114 5.83 12.74 -14.55
CA GLN A 114 6.74 13.66 -15.25
C GLN A 114 7.95 14.05 -14.39
N ALA A 115 7.84 13.92 -13.07
CA ALA A 115 8.90 14.12 -12.09
C ALA A 115 9.47 12.77 -11.64
N SER A 116 9.98 11.98 -12.58
CA SER A 116 10.73 10.74 -12.30
C SER A 116 12.11 11.07 -11.69
N THR A 117 12.07 11.61 -10.48
CA THR A 117 13.16 11.69 -9.51
C THR A 117 12.55 11.53 -8.11
N GLU A 118 11.59 10.59 -7.96
CA GLU A 118 11.47 9.94 -6.67
C GLU A 118 12.75 9.12 -6.47
N PRO A 119 13.40 9.19 -5.28
CA PRO A 119 14.52 8.32 -4.99
C PRO A 119 13.99 6.90 -5.09
N ASP A 120 14.44 6.20 -6.12
CA ASP A 120 14.11 4.80 -6.31
C ASP A 120 14.79 4.07 -5.15
N ILE A 121 14.02 3.81 -4.09
CA ILE A 121 14.49 3.15 -2.87
C ILE A 121 15.20 1.84 -3.24
N VAL A 122 14.80 1.20 -4.34
CA VAL A 122 15.50 0.02 -4.86
C VAL A 122 16.90 0.39 -5.34
N ASN A 123 17.07 1.49 -6.08
CA ASN A 123 18.39 1.98 -6.48
C ASN A 123 19.21 2.49 -5.30
N GLU A 124 18.63 3.16 -4.31
CA GLU A 124 19.35 3.55 -3.08
C GLU A 124 19.79 2.32 -2.27
N LEU A 125 18.95 1.31 -2.14
CA LEU A 125 19.28 0.04 -1.49
C LEU A 125 20.35 -0.74 -2.27
N LEU A 126 20.28 -0.74 -3.61
CA LEU A 126 21.31 -1.31 -4.48
C LEU A 126 22.64 -0.55 -4.36
N GLN A 127 22.59 0.78 -4.22
CA GLN A 127 23.76 1.63 -4.01
C GLN A 127 24.39 1.35 -2.63
N GLN A 128 23.58 1.23 -1.57
CA GLN A 128 24.05 0.86 -0.23
C GLN A 128 24.70 -0.53 -0.18
N GLN A 129 24.21 -1.47 -0.99
CA GLN A 129 24.81 -2.79 -1.15
C GLN A 129 26.16 -2.73 -1.89
N GLN A 130 26.30 -1.83 -2.86
CA GLN A 130 27.55 -1.60 -3.60
C GLN A 130 28.62 -0.89 -2.76
N ASP A 131 28.21 0.04 -1.91
CA ASP A 131 29.10 0.78 -1.00
C ASP A 131 29.52 -0.03 0.24
N ASN A 132 29.26 -1.35 0.25
CA ASN A 132 29.63 -2.30 1.32
C ASN A 132 29.07 -1.95 2.71
N SER A 133 28.05 -1.10 2.80
CA SER A 133 27.39 -0.77 4.07
C SER A 133 26.32 -1.82 4.41
N ALA A 134 26.76 -3.06 4.59
CA ALA A 134 25.87 -4.19 4.87
C ALA A 134 25.00 -3.96 6.11
N SER A 135 25.51 -3.26 7.13
CA SER A 135 24.75 -2.93 8.34
C SER A 135 23.59 -1.96 8.05
N ALA A 136 23.84 -0.87 7.32
CA ALA A 136 22.79 0.11 7.02
C ALA A 136 21.67 -0.46 6.13
N PHE A 137 22.05 -1.34 5.19
CA PHE A 137 21.10 -2.06 4.36
C PHE A 137 20.22 -3.01 5.19
N ILE A 138 20.84 -3.79 6.09
CA ILE A 138 20.12 -4.71 6.97
C ILE A 138 19.22 -3.96 7.96
N ASP A 139 19.70 -2.86 8.54
CA ASP A 139 18.91 -2.01 9.45
C ASP A 139 17.67 -1.43 8.75
N THR A 140 17.79 -1.11 7.46
CA THR A 140 16.66 -0.59 6.64
C THR A 140 15.62 -1.67 6.34
N LEU A 141 16.06 -2.92 6.10
CA LEU A 141 15.14 -4.03 5.81
C LEU A 141 14.58 -4.70 7.07
N MET A 142 15.23 -4.54 8.22
CA MET A 142 14.87 -5.22 9.47
C MET A 142 13.41 -5.02 9.88
N PRO A 143 12.82 -3.81 9.81
CA PRO A 143 11.41 -3.61 10.15
C PRO A 143 10.48 -4.45 9.29
N ALA A 144 10.73 -4.52 7.98
CA ALA A 144 9.93 -5.32 7.06
C ALA A 144 10.11 -6.83 7.33
N LEU A 145 11.34 -7.28 7.55
CA LEU A 145 11.64 -8.68 7.89
C LEU A 145 11.03 -9.13 9.22
N THR A 146 10.96 -8.25 10.21
CA THR A 146 10.33 -8.55 11.51
C THR A 146 8.80 -8.56 11.45
N ALA A 147 8.19 -7.82 10.52
CA ALA A 147 6.75 -7.80 10.32
C ALA A 147 6.22 -8.97 9.46
N MET A 148 7.10 -9.71 8.78
CA MET A 148 6.74 -10.90 8.01
C MET A 148 6.26 -12.04 8.93
N ALA A 149 5.32 -12.85 8.45
CA ALA A 149 4.90 -14.07 9.13
C ALA A 149 6.10 -15.04 9.29
N GLU A 150 6.13 -15.80 10.39
CA GLU A 150 7.24 -16.70 10.72
C GLU A 150 7.53 -17.71 9.60
N GLU A 151 6.47 -18.27 9.01
CA GLU A 151 6.55 -19.23 7.91
C GLU A 151 7.26 -18.64 6.68
N ASP A 152 6.89 -17.43 6.28
CA ASP A 152 7.48 -16.72 5.14
C ASP A 152 8.93 -16.31 5.44
N ARG A 153 9.20 -15.92 6.69
CA ARG A 153 10.54 -15.55 7.13
C ARG A 153 11.48 -16.75 7.11
N MET A 154 11.02 -17.92 7.53
CA MET A 154 11.79 -19.16 7.48
C MET A 154 12.12 -19.57 6.04
N VAL A 155 11.16 -19.48 5.12
CA VAL A 155 11.40 -19.74 3.68
C VAL A 155 12.41 -18.75 3.09
N LEU A 156 12.34 -17.47 3.47
CA LEU A 156 13.29 -16.46 3.03
C LEU A 156 14.70 -16.76 3.54
N VAL A 157 14.86 -17.08 4.84
CA VAL A 157 16.15 -17.44 5.44
C VAL A 157 16.75 -18.67 4.77
N ASP A 158 15.95 -19.71 4.55
CA ASP A 158 16.39 -20.94 3.88
C ASP A 158 16.91 -20.66 2.47
N ARG A 159 16.18 -19.86 1.69
CA ARG A 159 16.63 -19.40 0.37
C ARG A 159 17.91 -18.57 0.41
N LEU A 160 18.06 -17.69 1.41
CA LEU A 160 19.26 -16.86 1.57
C LEU A 160 20.49 -17.71 1.96
N LEU A 161 20.30 -18.72 2.82
CA LEU A 161 21.35 -19.69 3.17
C LEU A 161 21.74 -20.54 1.95
N ASP A 162 20.76 -21.02 1.18
CA ASP A 162 20.99 -21.73 -0.08
C ASP A 162 21.77 -20.88 -1.10
N LEU A 163 21.43 -19.59 -1.22
CA LEU A 163 22.16 -18.68 -2.11
C LEU A 163 23.57 -18.38 -1.59
N SER A 164 23.75 -18.28 -0.27
CA SER A 164 25.07 -18.07 0.36
C SER A 164 26.01 -19.24 0.08
N THR A 165 25.51 -20.48 0.10
CA THR A 165 26.33 -21.68 -0.20
C THR A 165 26.61 -21.87 -1.69
N ARG A 166 25.81 -21.28 -2.58
CA ARG A 166 26.00 -21.34 -4.04
C ARG A 166 26.86 -20.22 -4.61
N THR A 167 27.16 -19.17 -3.83
CA THR A 167 28.00 -18.06 -4.28
C THR A 167 29.47 -18.40 -3.95
N PRO A 168 30.35 -18.67 -4.93
CA PRO A 168 31.76 -18.91 -4.64
C PRO A 168 32.36 -17.67 -3.99
N SER A 169 32.95 -17.84 -2.81
CA SER A 169 33.58 -16.77 -2.05
C SER A 169 34.66 -16.09 -2.90
N ARG A 170 34.50 -14.79 -3.17
CA ARG A 170 35.54 -13.95 -3.82
C ARG A 170 36.83 -13.81 -2.98
N LEU A 171 36.92 -14.47 -1.83
CA LEU A 171 38.09 -14.50 -0.95
C LEU A 171 39.12 -15.57 -1.34
N ALA A 172 38.86 -16.43 -2.34
CA ALA A 172 39.79 -17.47 -2.79
C ALA A 172 40.77 -17.01 -3.91
N CYS A 173 40.72 -15.75 -4.33
CA CYS A 173 41.66 -15.16 -5.29
C CYS A 173 42.39 -13.96 -4.65
N GLN A 174 43.31 -14.23 -3.73
CA GLN A 174 44.42 -13.33 -3.39
C GLN A 174 45.71 -14.14 -3.32
#